data_AF-A0AAJ1U784-F1
#
_entry.id   AF-A0AAJ1U784-F1
#
_cell.length_a   1.000
_cell.length_b   1.000
_cell.length_c   1.000
_cell.angle_alpha   90.00
_cell.angle_beta   90.00
_cell.angle_gamma   90.00
#
_symmetry.space_group_name_H-M   'P 1'
#
loop_
_entity.id
_entity.type
_entity.pdbx_description
1 polymer ?
#
loop_
_entity_poly.entity_id
_entity_poly.type
_entity_poly.pdbx_seq_one_letter_code
_entity_poly.pdbx_strand_id
1 'polypeptide(L)' 'MALILILCSSLIGAVASLVALIGFDASWTQALALYLVASIAPTAFIMAGIYIQVFFANRLSGHEAEAHAHSHIR' A
#
# COMPACT_ATOMS: atom_id res chain seq x y z
N MET A 1 9.00 4.38 6.07
CA MET A 1 9.07 3.23 5.15
C MET A 1 7.98 3.27 4.08
N ALA A 2 6.68 3.26 4.45
CA ALA A 2 5.58 3.20 3.48
C ALA A 2 5.55 4.37 2.46
N LEU A 3 5.80 5.61 2.91
CA LEU A 3 5.87 6.78 2.01
C LEU A 3 6.94 6.65 0.92
N ILE A 4 8.10 6.05 1.24
CA ILE A 4 9.18 5.82 0.28
C ILE A 4 8.73 4.79 -0.77
N LEU A 5 8.03 3.73 -0.34
CA LEU A 5 7.49 2.71 -1.25
C LEU A 5 6.42 3.26 -2.19
N ILE A 6 5.59 4.19 -1.71
CA ILE A 6 4.58 4.90 -2.52
C ILE A 6 5.28 5.78 -3.56
N LEU A 7 6.29 6.56 -3.15
CA LEU A 7 7.11 7.37 -4.05
C LEU A 7 7.80 6.51 -5.12
N CYS A 8 8.45 5.42 -4.72
CA CYS A 8 9.08 4.48 -5.67
C CYS A 8 8.06 3.87 -6.64
N SER A 9 6.86 3.52 -6.17
CA SER A 9 5.80 2.97 -7.04
C SER A 9 5.33 3.99 -8.08
N SER A 10 5.20 5.26 -7.70
CA SER A 10 4.87 6.33 -8.63
C SER A 10 5.96 6.58 -9.68
N LEU A 11 7.23 6.47 -9.29
CA LEU A 11 8.38 6.61 -10.20
C LEU A 11 8.44 5.45 -11.20
N ILE A 12 8.20 4.22 -10.74
CA ILE A 12 8.12 3.03 -11.60
C ILE A 12 6.97 3.19 -12.60
N GLY A 13 5.80 3.65 -12.16
CA GLY A 13 4.67 3.92 -13.05
C GLY A 13 5.00 4.97 -14.11
N ALA A 14 5.71 6.04 -13.74
CA ALA A 14 6.15 7.08 -14.69
C ALA A 14 7.09 6.50 -15.75
N VAL A 15 8.11 5.74 -15.33
CA VAL A 15 9.06 5.09 -16.25
C VAL A 15 8.33 4.12 -17.18
N ALA A 16 7.45 3.27 -16.64
CA ALA A 16 6.67 2.31 -17.44
C ALA A 16 5.78 3.02 -18.47
N SER A 17 5.14 4.13 -18.10
CA SER A 17 4.31 4.92 -19.03
C SER A 17 5.14 5.57 -20.15
N LEU A 18 6.33 6.08 -19.84
CA LEU A 18 7.23 6.69 -20.82
C LEU A 18 7.78 5.64 -21.79
N VAL A 19 8.15 4.46 -21.29
CA VAL A 19 8.58 3.33 -22.12
C VAL A 19 7.45 2.85 -23.02
N ALA A 20 6.21 2.78 -22.53
CA ALA A 20 5.06 2.42 -23.35
C ALA A 20 4.79 3.45 -24.47
N LEU A 21 4.87 4.74 -24.14
CA LEU A 21 4.60 5.82 -25.09
C LEU A 21 5.70 5.91 -26.17
N ILE A 22 6.97 5.85 -25.77
CA ILE A 22 8.12 6.07 -26.69
C ILE A 22 8.56 4.77 -27.36
N GLY A 23 8.55 3.65 -26.64
CA GLY A 23 9.09 2.37 -27.10
C GLY A 23 8.08 1.49 -27.86
N PHE A 24 6.78 1.69 -27.62
CA PHE A 24 5.73 0.84 -28.19
C PHE A 24 4.63 1.63 -28.93
N ASP A 25 4.82 2.95 -29.10
CA ASP A 25 3.87 3.85 -29.76
C ASP A 25 2.44 3.73 -29.20
N ALA A 26 2.35 3.48 -27.88
CA ALA A 26 1.07 3.36 -27.19
C ALA A 26 0.33 4.70 -27.21
N SER A 27 -1.00 4.66 -27.29
CA SER A 27 -1.79 5.89 -27.26
C SER A 27 -1.66 6.59 -25.89
N TRP A 28 -1.78 7.92 -25.88
CA TRP A 28 -1.72 8.72 -24.65
C TRP A 28 -2.64 8.20 -23.53
N THR A 29 -3.82 7.68 -23.89
CA THR A 29 -4.78 7.09 -22.96
C THR A 29 -4.27 5.78 -22.36
N GLN A 30 -3.62 4.94 -23.14
CA GLN A 30 -3.03 3.68 -22.68
C GLN A 30 -1.82 3.91 -21.76
N ALA A 31 -0.96 4.86 -22.11
CA ALA A 31 0.17 5.25 -21.27
C ALA A 31 -0.29 5.82 -19.91
N LEU A 32 -1.35 6.63 -19.90
CA LEU A 32 -1.94 7.16 -18.66
C LEU A 32 -2.63 6.07 -17.82
N ALA A 33 -3.30 5.12 -18.46
CA ALA A 33 -3.86 3.96 -17.77
C ALA A 33 -2.77 3.10 -17.11
N LEU A 34 -1.66 2.86 -17.82
CA LEU A 34 -0.50 2.15 -17.27
C LEU A 34 0.12 2.90 -16.09
N TYR A 35 0.28 4.22 -16.20
CA TYR A 35 0.75 5.05 -15.09
C TYR A 35 -0.15 4.90 -13.85
N LEU A 36 -1.47 5.02 -14.03
CA LEU A 36 -2.44 4.91 -12.94
C LEU A 36 -2.41 3.52 -12.29
N VAL A 37 -2.45 2.45 -13.09
CA VAL A 37 -2.44 1.08 -12.55
C VAL A 37 -1.13 0.79 -11.82
N ALA A 38 0.01 1.13 -12.42
CA ALA A 38 1.33 0.86 -11.84
C ALA A 38 1.63 1.69 -10.58
N SER A 39 1.01 2.86 -10.41
CA SER A 39 1.19 3.72 -9.24
C SER A 39 0.17 3.47 -8.12
N ILE A 40 -1.10 3.25 -8.48
CA ILE A 40 -2.20 3.10 -7.50
C ILE A 40 -2.24 1.69 -6.94
N ALA A 41 -2.08 0.64 -7.75
CA ALA A 41 -2.24 -0.73 -7.27
C ALA A 41 -1.24 -1.08 -6.14
N PRO A 42 0.08 -0.78 -6.26
CA PRO A 42 1.02 -1.07 -5.17
C PRO A 42 0.70 -0.25 -3.91
N THR A 43 0.31 1.01 -4.09
CA THR A 43 -0.06 1.90 -2.99
C THR A 43 -1.28 1.37 -2.23
N ALA A 44 -2.30 0.91 -2.95
CA ALA A 44 -3.51 0.33 -2.36
C ALA A 44 -3.20 -0.96 -1.58
N PHE A 45 -2.35 -1.84 -2.13
CA PHE A 45 -1.91 -3.04 -1.41
C PHE A 45 -1.15 -2.74 -0.13
N ILE A 46 -0.23 -1.76 -0.16
CA ILE A 46 0.52 -1.32 1.03
C ILE A 46 -0.45 -0.79 2.10
N MET A 47 -1.40 0.07 1.71
CA MET A 47 -2.38 0.64 2.65
C MET A 47 -3.30 -0.43 3.25
N ALA A 48 -3.76 -1.39 2.44
CA ALA A 48 -4.54 -2.53 2.92
C ALA A 48 -3.75 -3.38 3.93
N GLY A 49 -2.47 -3.67 3.64
CA GLY A 49 -1.59 -4.39 4.56
C GLY A 49 -1.38 -3.67 5.90
N ILE A 50 -1.16 -2.35 5.86
CA ILE A 50 -1.03 -1.52 7.07
C ILE A 50 -2.34 -1.56 7.87
N TYR A 51 -3.49 -1.45 7.22
CA TYR A 51 -4.78 -1.45 7.89
C TYR A 51 -5.04 -2.78 8.62
N ILE A 52 -4.74 -3.90 7.96
CA ILE A 52 -4.85 -5.24 8.55
C ILE A 52 -3.90 -5.38 9.74
N GLN A 53 -2.65 -4.92 9.61
CA GLN A 53 -1.67 -4.99 10.70
C GLN A 53 -2.14 -4.20 11.93
N VAL A 54 -2.64 -2.97 11.73
CA VAL A 54 -3.18 -2.13 12.81
C VAL A 54 -4.41 -2.79 13.45
N PHE A 55 -5.29 -3.39 12.64
CA PHE A 55 -6.46 -4.09 13.15
C PHE A 55 -6.09 -5.26 14.07
N PHE A 56 -5.12 -6.10 13.66
CA PHE A 56 -4.64 -7.20 14.50
C PHE A 56 -3.89 -6.71 15.74
N ALA A 57 -3.03 -5.69 15.60
CA ALA A 57 -2.31 -5.12 16.73
C ALA A 57 -3.26 -4.60 17.82
N ASN A 58 -4.32 -3.89 17.43
CA ASN A 58 -5.33 -3.37 18.37
C ASN A 58 -6.16 -4.49 19.04
N ARG A 59 -6.43 -5.59 18.33
CA ARG A 59 -7.17 -6.73 18.88
C ARG A 59 -6.35 -7.54 19.88
N LEU A 60 -5.06 -7.72 19.60
CA LEU A 60 -4.14 -8.43 20.49
C LEU A 60 -3.86 -7.63 21.77
N SER A 61 -3.58 -6.33 21.63
CA SER A 61 -3.36 -5.44 22.79
C SER A 61 -4.62 -5.28 23.66
N GLY A 62 -5.82 -5.35 23.08
CA GLY A 62 -7.07 -5.40 23.86
C GLY A 62 -7.23 -6.67 24.69
N HIS A 63 -6.86 -7.84 24.16
CA HIS A 63 -6.91 -9.12 24.90
C HIS A 63 -5.90 -9.17 26.05
N GLU A 64 -4.69 -8.64 25.85
CA GLU A 64 -3.68 -8.57 26.91
C GLU A 64 -4.11 -7.64 28.05
N ALA A 65 -4.78 -6.52 27.74
CA ALA A 65 -5.31 -5.60 28.74
C ALA A 65 -6.42 -6.24 29.60
N GLU A 66 -7.33 -7.00 29.00
CA GLU A 66 -8.39 -7.72 29.73
C GLU A 66 -7.84 -8.88 30.57
N ALA A 67 -6.85 -9.60 30.08
CA ALA A 67 -6.18 -10.67 30.81
C ALA A 67 -5.43 -10.14 32.04
N HIS A 68 -4.73 -9.01 31.91
CA HIS A 68 -4.08 -8.36 33.05
C HIS A 68 -5.08 -7.79 34.06
N ALA A 69 -6.19 -7.19 33.61
CA ALA A 69 -7.24 -6.70 34.51
C ALA A 69 -7.85 -7.82 35.37
N HIS A 70 -8.07 -9.02 34.80
CA HIS A 70 -8.58 -10.17 35.56
C HIS A 70 -7.57 -10.76 36.56
N SER A 71 -6.26 -10.63 36.30
CA SER A 71 -5.22 -11.11 37.23
C SER A 71 -5.07 -10.25 38.49
N HIS A 72 -5.48 -8.98 38.44
CA HIS A 72 -5.36 -8.02 39.55
C HIS A 72 -6.55 -8.01 40.53
N ILE A 73 -7.65 -8.71 40.20
CA ILE A 73 -8.87 -8.79 41.01
C ILE A 73 -8.84 -10.05 41.93
N ARG A 74 -7.76 -10.83 41.91
CA ARG A 74 -7.59 -12.03 42.74
C ARG A 74 -6.52 -11.82 43.82
#